data_AF-A0A3D1J577-F1
#
_entry.id   AF-A0A3D1J577-F1
#
_cell.length_a   1.000
_cell.length_b   1.000
_cell.length_c   1.000
_cell.angle_alpha   90.00
_cell.angle_beta   90.00
_cell.angle_gamma   90.00
#
_symmetry.space_group_name_H-M   'P 1'
#
loop_
_entity.id
_entity.type
_entity.pdbx_description
1 polymer ?
#
loop_
_entity_poly.entity_id
_entity_poly.type
_entity_poly.pdbx_seq_one_letter_code
_entity_poly.pdbx_strand_id
1 'polypeptide(L)'
;IWLRELGFGMNCAFTKDRMVSDIGTYERMCGIHLSLGAKHGVYNKPPIRRSEAKHHVDVFAVTECVMLDDEVVYRDGAWQV
;
A
#
# COMPACT_ATOMS: atom_id res chain seq x y z
N ILE A 1 -9.13 8.09 -11.18
CA ILE A 1 -8.00 7.17 -10.85
C ILE A 1 -8.55 6.16 -9.83
N TRP A 2 -8.32 4.86 -10.02
CA TRP A 2 -8.90 3.80 -9.18
C TRP A 2 -7.87 3.19 -8.24
N LEU A 3 -8.28 2.88 -7.00
CA LEU A 3 -7.47 2.13 -6.05
C LEU A 3 -7.41 0.64 -6.43
N ARG A 4 -6.19 0.12 -6.49
CA ARG A 4 -5.93 -1.24 -6.95
C ARG A 4 -5.60 -2.17 -5.80
N GLU A 5 -4.56 -1.88 -5.03
CA GLU A 5 -4.20 -2.68 -3.86
C GLU A 5 -4.17 -1.80 -2.61
N LEU A 6 -4.47 -2.47 -1.51
CA LEU A 6 -4.24 -2.04 -0.15
C LEU A 6 -3.30 -3.09 0.46
N GLY A 7 -2.09 -2.69 0.79
CA GLY A 7 -1.08 -3.57 1.35
C GLY A 7 -0.70 -3.18 2.77
N PHE A 8 -0.47 -4.21 3.58
CA PHE A 8 -0.08 -4.12 4.99
C PHE A 8 1.39 -4.50 5.09
N GLY A 9 2.26 -3.51 5.26
CA GLY A 9 3.69 -3.75 5.42
C GLY A 9 4.07 -3.89 6.89
N MET A 10 4.97 -4.82 7.19
CA MET A 10 5.33 -5.24 8.56
C MET A 10 6.79 -4.89 8.92
N ASN A 11 7.54 -4.27 8.01
CA ASN A 11 8.96 -3.99 8.22
C ASN A 11 9.18 -2.60 8.85
N CYS A 12 9.47 -2.58 10.15
CA CYS A 12 9.73 -1.35 10.90
C CYS A 12 11.10 -0.71 10.63
N ALA A 13 11.97 -1.32 9.82
CA ALA A 13 13.26 -0.74 9.47
C ALA A 13 13.14 0.43 8.47
N PHE A 14 12.06 0.45 7.68
CA PHE A 14 11.82 1.48 6.67
C PHE A 14 10.80 2.50 7.19
N THR A 15 11.11 3.78 7.00
CA THR A 15 10.23 4.90 7.36
C THR A 15 10.25 5.96 6.25
N LYS A 16 9.44 7.02 6.38
CA LYS A 16 9.51 8.17 5.48
C LYS A 16 10.90 8.85 5.48
N ASP A 17 11.63 8.73 6.59
CA ASP A 17 12.97 9.30 6.79
C ASP A 17 14.09 8.28 6.52
N ARG A 18 13.75 6.99 6.35
CA ARG A 18 14.67 5.87 6.08
C ARG A 18 14.17 5.06 4.89
N MET A 19 14.38 5.62 3.70
CA MET A 19 13.95 5.03 2.43
C MET A 19 15.04 4.16 1.80
N VAL A 20 14.60 3.25 0.92
CA VAL A 20 15.46 2.51 0.00
C VAL A 20 15.02 2.80 -1.44
N SER A 21 15.94 2.69 -2.39
CA SER A 21 15.65 2.99 -3.80
C SER A 21 14.82 1.92 -4.50
N ASP A 22 14.83 0.68 -3.99
CA ASP A 22 14.04 -0.41 -4.54
C ASP A 22 12.61 -0.36 -4.01
N ILE A 23 11.66 0.01 -4.88
CA ILE A 23 10.24 0.17 -4.51
C ILE A 23 9.64 -1.13 -3.99
N GLY A 24 9.93 -2.27 -4.61
CA GLY A 24 9.42 -3.56 -4.15
C GLY A 24 9.86 -3.86 -2.71
N THR A 25 11.09 -3.50 -2.34
CA THR A 25 11.54 -3.59 -0.95
C THR A 25 10.84 -2.55 -0.07
N TYR A 26 10.70 -1.31 -0.53
CA TYR A 26 10.08 -0.23 0.23
C TYR A 26 8.58 -0.46 0.51
N GLU A 27 7.85 -1.14 -0.38
CA GLU A 27 6.45 -1.61 -0.20
C GLU A 27 6.22 -2.43 1.08
N ARG A 28 7.29 -2.91 1.72
CA ARG A 28 7.22 -3.65 2.99
C ARG A 28 7.29 -2.77 4.24
N MET A 29 7.45 -1.45 4.11
CA MET A 29 7.50 -0.49 5.23
C MET A 29 6.40 -0.74 6.28
N CYS A 30 6.63 -0.40 7.54
CA CYS A 30 5.61 -0.61 8.55
C CYS A 30 4.44 0.37 8.33
N GLY A 31 3.25 -0.16 8.08
CA GLY A 31 2.05 0.64 7.80
C GLY A 31 1.40 0.25 6.48
N ILE A 32 0.77 1.24 5.82
CA ILE A 32 -0.02 1.00 4.61
C ILE A 32 0.70 1.48 3.36
N HIS A 33 0.69 0.64 2.32
CA HIS A 33 0.90 1.08 0.93
C HIS A 33 -0.38 0.89 0.12
N LEU A 34 -0.56 1.77 -0.87
CA LEU A 34 -1.66 1.72 -1.82
C LEU A 34 -1.07 1.69 -3.22
N SER A 35 -1.71 0.97 -4.15
CA SER A 35 -1.38 1.08 -5.57
C SER A 35 -2.53 1.66 -6.38
N LEU A 36 -2.20 2.50 -7.36
CA LEU A 36 -3.15 3.12 -8.28
C LEU A 36 -2.84 2.68 -9.71
N GLY A 37 -3.90 2.51 -10.52
CA GLY A 37 -3.77 2.24 -11.95
C GLY A 37 -3.63 0.75 -12.31
N ALA A 38 -2.75 0.42 -13.26
CA ALA A 38 -2.66 -0.92 -13.86
C ALA A 38 -1.50 -1.75 -13.35
N LYS A 39 -1.72 -3.07 -13.43
CA LYS A 39 -0.77 -4.18 -13.55
C LYS A 39 -0.60 -5.02 -12.29
N HIS A 40 -1.54 -5.95 -12.09
CA HIS A 40 -1.20 -7.27 -11.54
C HIS A 40 -1.83 -8.34 -12.46
N GLY A 41 -1.02 -9.25 -12.99
CA GLY A 41 -1.44 -10.22 -14.01
C GLY A 41 -2.40 -11.30 -13.52
N VAL A 42 -2.56 -11.42 -12.19
CA VAL A 42 -3.30 -12.52 -11.54
C VAL A 42 -4.78 -12.18 -11.32
N TYR A 43 -5.12 -10.91 -11.11
CA TYR A 43 -6.51 -10.50 -10.83
C TYR A 43 -6.97 -9.37 -11.75
N ASN A 44 -7.94 -9.64 -12.62
CA ASN A 44 -8.62 -8.58 -13.37
C ASN A 44 -9.71 -7.97 -12.50
N LYS A 45 -9.68 -6.64 -12.28
CA LYS A 45 -10.79 -5.92 -11.66
C LYS A 45 -11.80 -5.53 -12.76
N PRO A 46 -13.06 -5.98 -12.70
CA PRO A 46 -14.07 -5.69 -13.72
C PRO A 46 -14.21 -4.21 -14.12
N PRO A 47 -14.17 -3.22 -13.19
CA PRO A 47 -14.29 -1.81 -13.57
C PRO A 47 -13.02 -1.20 -14.17
N ILE A 48 -11.88 -1.92 -14.18
CA ILE A 48 -10.60 -1.41 -14.67
C ILE A 48 -10.22 -2.14 -15.95
N ARG A 49 -10.48 -1.50 -17.09
CA ARG A 49 -10.00 -1.98 -18.38
C ARG A 49 -8.48 -1.83 -18.46
N ARG A 50 -7.80 -2.93 -18.77
CA ARG A 50 -6.32 -2.97 -18.86
C ARG A 50 -5.75 -1.97 -19.87
N SER A 51 -6.49 -1.63 -20.92
CA SER A 51 -6.11 -0.65 -21.94
C SER A 51 -6.20 0.81 -21.47
N GLU A 52 -7.00 1.09 -20.43
CA GLU A 52 -7.27 2.46 -19.95
C GLU A 52 -6.35 2.85 -18.77
N ALA A 53 -5.76 1.87 -18.09
CA ALA A 53 -4.81 2.10 -17.01
C ALA A 53 -3.38 1.83 -17.51
N LYS A 54 -2.58 2.89 -17.70
CA LYS A 54 -1.24 2.82 -18.32
C LYS A 54 -0.08 2.77 -17.31
N HIS A 55 -0.30 3.27 -16.11
CA HIS A 55 0.74 3.43 -15.08
C HIS A 55 0.36 2.64 -13.83
N HIS A 56 1.35 2.08 -13.16
CA HIS A 56 1.28 1.62 -11.77
C HIS A 56 1.91 2.72 -10.92
N VAL A 57 1.19 3.18 -9.90
CA VAL A 57 1.71 4.20 -8.99
C VAL A 57 1.55 3.69 -7.57
N ASP A 58 2.67 3.42 -6.92
CA ASP A 58 2.74 3.06 -5.52
C ASP A 58 2.72 4.32 -4.66
N VAL A 59 1.83 4.33 -3.68
CA VAL A 59 1.55 5.45 -2.79
C VAL A 59 1.81 4.99 -1.35
N PHE A 60 2.71 5.72 -0.69
CA PHE A 60 3.12 5.47 0.69
C PHE A 60 2.53 6.55 1.58
N ALA A 61 1.38 6.27 2.19
CA ALA A 61 0.70 7.23 3.04
C ALA A 61 1.36 7.27 4.42
N VAL A 62 1.63 8.48 4.92
CA VAL A 62 1.95 8.66 6.33
C VAL A 62 0.71 8.25 7.12
N THR A 63 0.79 7.08 7.76
CA THR A 63 -0.35 6.43 8.37
C THR A 63 -0.31 6.66 9.88
N GLU A 64 -1.32 7.32 10.42
CA GLU A 64 -1.44 7.52 11.87
C GLU A 64 -2.22 6.38 12.53
N CYS A 65 -3.29 5.90 11.86
CA CYS A 65 -4.17 4.85 12.35
C CYS A 65 -4.76 4.06 11.19
N VAL A 66 -4.96 2.75 11.37
CA VAL A 66 -5.75 1.88 10.49
C VAL A 66 -6.78 1.17 11.33
N MET A 67 -8.02 1.17 10.85
CA MET A 67 -9.13 0.45 11.47
C MET A 67 -9.69 -0.59 10.50
N LEU A 68 -10.03 -1.76 11.02
CA LEU A 68 -10.86 -2.75 10.35
C LEU A 68 -12.17 -2.82 11.12
N ASP A 69 -13.25 -2.38 10.49
CA ASP A 69 -14.52 -2.11 11.16
C ASP A 69 -14.31 -1.16 12.36
N ASP A 70 -14.64 -1.59 13.57
CA ASP A 70 -14.49 -0.81 14.81
C ASP A 70 -13.15 -1.05 15.54
N GLU A 71 -12.30 -1.94 15.02
CA GLU A 71 -11.06 -2.35 15.67
C GLU A 71 -9.84 -1.60 15.11
N VAL A 72 -9.02 -1.05 16.01
CA VAL A 72 -7.76 -0.40 15.64
C VAL A 72 -6.68 -1.46 15.45
N VAL A 73 -6.25 -1.67 14.20
CA VAL A 73 -5.24 -2.67 13.86
C VAL A 73 -3.84 -2.09 13.68
N TYR A 74 -3.72 -0.78 13.50
CA TYR A 74 -2.44 -0.08 13.45
C TYR A 74 -2.59 1.29 14.06
N ARG A 75 -1.60 1.71 14.85
CA ARG A 75 -1.53 3.06 15.40
C ARG A 75 -0.08 3.41 15.73
N ASP A 76 0.28 4.67 15.51
CA ASP A 76 1.55 5.27 15.94
C ASP A 76 2.80 4.45 15.53
N GLY A 77 2.82 3.93 14.30
CA GLY A 77 3.97 3.19 13.77
C GLY A 77 3.96 1.68 14.04
N ALA A 78 2.92 1.14 14.70
CA ALA A 78 2.88 -0.26 15.12
C ALA A 78 1.54 -0.95 14.83
N TRP A 79 1.63 -2.21 14.39
CA TRP A 79 0.49 -3.13 14.33
C TRP A 79 0.03 -3.51 15.74
N GLN A 80 -1.28 -3.53 15.96
CA GLN A 80 -1.93 -3.91 17.21
C GLN A 80 -2.32 -5.40 17.12
N VAL A 81 -2.12 -6.14 18.22
CA VAL A 81 -2.44 -7.58 18.35
C VAL A 81 -3.85 -7.78 18.85
#